data_AF-A0A378SIR5-F1
#
_entry.id   AF-A0A378SIR5-F1
#
_cell.length_a   1.000
_cell.length_b   1.000
_cell.length_c   1.000
_cell.angle_alpha   90.00
_cell.angle_beta   90.00
_cell.angle_gamma   90.00
#
_symmetry.space_group_name_H-M   'P 1'
#
loop_
_entity.id
_entity.type
_entity.pdbx_description
1 polymer ?
#
loop_
_entity_poly.entity_id
_entity_poly.type
_entity_poly.pdbx_seq_one_letter_code
_entity_poly.pdbx_strand_id
1 'polypeptide(L)'
;MSKKSADGSSAIGALIFFAVVLIAMVPKPVWITLGVIVGAIIVTWVVYRIVGAVEAGRAAEEERQRVERAQRAAAEKRERDERLRREKQRRIDTLGKQNAARVESALTAIRQVTSSEAARAGWLGDIDFGADLKSISENFAKAHALQGVTSKLSALDKPNADDKRILAEAKATITSLERTAIERVTLIERCATEAKLIDKSLQAERDDARVAEQRAELHGELSAMLYGIEAAPTATPSESAADAIMARVQAYREIKNQIQLARDNGPDGGVTRA
;
A
#
# COMPACT_ATOMS: atom_id res chain seq x y z
N MET A 1 53.43 94.66 4.04
CA MET A 1 54.22 94.09 2.93
C MET A 1 53.57 92.77 2.53
N SER A 2 52.68 92.72 1.54
CA SER A 2 52.90 92.59 0.08
C SER A 2 53.50 91.24 -0.39
N LYS A 3 52.67 90.50 -1.17
CA LYS A 3 52.96 89.41 -2.16
C LYS A 3 53.18 88.00 -1.57
N LYS A 4 52.64 86.87 -2.09
CA LYS A 4 51.97 86.45 -3.36
C LYS A 4 51.38 85.03 -3.09
N SER A 5 50.09 84.73 -3.14
CA SER A 5 49.26 84.21 -4.25
C SER A 5 49.83 83.10 -5.19
N ALA A 6 49.02 82.02 -5.31
CA ALA A 6 48.94 80.94 -6.34
C ALA A 6 50.05 79.86 -6.30
N ASP A 7 49.77 78.53 -6.24
CA ASP A 7 49.08 77.72 -7.25
C ASP A 7 48.46 76.43 -6.66
N GLY A 8 47.13 76.30 -6.62
CA GLY A 8 46.43 75.04 -6.29
C GLY A 8 45.28 74.72 -7.24
N SER A 9 44.74 75.74 -7.91
CA SER A 9 43.70 75.62 -8.94
C SER A 9 44.24 75.00 -10.24
N SER A 10 45.52 75.19 -10.56
CA SER A 10 46.20 74.56 -11.71
C SER A 10 46.33 73.04 -11.54
N ALA A 11 46.59 72.54 -10.32
CA ALA A 11 46.83 71.11 -10.07
C ALA A 11 45.55 70.26 -10.13
N ILE A 12 44.43 70.76 -9.61
CA ILE A 12 43.12 70.07 -9.67
C ILE A 12 42.56 70.14 -11.09
N GLY A 13 42.71 71.29 -11.77
CA GLY A 13 42.37 71.43 -13.19
C GLY A 13 43.19 70.48 -14.07
N ALA A 14 44.50 70.36 -13.81
CA ALA A 14 45.38 69.44 -14.52
C ALA A 14 45.05 67.97 -14.21
N LEU A 15 44.67 67.60 -12.98
CA LEU A 15 44.26 66.23 -12.64
C LEU A 15 42.95 65.83 -13.29
N ILE A 16 41.95 66.72 -13.30
CA ILE A 16 40.68 66.48 -13.97
C ILE A 16 40.88 66.45 -15.48
N PHE A 17 41.69 67.36 -16.03
CA PHE A 17 42.02 67.35 -17.46
C PHE A 17 42.83 66.11 -17.85
N PHE A 18 43.79 65.68 -17.03
CA PHE A 18 44.57 64.46 -17.25
C PHE A 18 43.71 63.20 -17.13
N ALA A 19 42.77 63.17 -16.19
CA ALA A 19 41.78 62.10 -16.10
C ALA A 19 40.85 62.08 -17.33
N VAL A 20 40.40 63.24 -17.81
CA VAL A 20 39.57 63.36 -19.03
C VAL A 20 40.37 62.97 -20.29
N VAL A 21 41.64 63.35 -20.39
CA VAL A 21 42.55 62.95 -21.48
C VAL A 21 42.83 61.45 -21.42
N LEU A 22 43.07 60.88 -20.24
CA LEU A 22 43.21 59.43 -20.06
C LEU A 22 41.93 58.68 -20.44
N ILE A 23 40.76 59.18 -20.03
CA ILE A 23 39.44 58.65 -20.41
C ILE A 23 39.20 58.75 -21.93
N ALA A 24 39.69 59.81 -22.58
CA ALA A 24 39.60 60.00 -24.03
C ALA A 24 40.63 59.15 -24.82
N MET A 25 41.76 58.78 -24.20
CA MET A 25 42.77 57.88 -24.76
C MET A 25 42.37 56.41 -24.68
N VAL A 26 41.38 56.06 -23.84
CA VAL A 26 40.79 54.73 -23.82
C VAL A 26 40.05 54.51 -25.15
N PRO A 27 40.44 53.49 -25.95
CA PRO A 27 39.80 53.21 -27.23
C PRO A 27 38.28 53.08 -27.06
N LYS A 28 37.50 53.67 -27.96
CA LYS A 28 36.01 53.55 -27.98
C LYS A 28 35.49 52.12 -27.75
N PRO A 29 36.15 51.05 -28.23
CA PRO A 29 35.76 49.67 -27.90
C PRO A 29 35.66 49.35 -26.40
N VAL A 30 36.51 49.95 -25.56
CA VAL A 30 36.56 49.67 -24.11
C VAL A 30 35.35 50.28 -23.38
N TRP A 31 34.89 51.46 -23.81
CA TRP A 31 33.66 52.05 -23.27
C TRP A 31 32.42 51.25 -23.66
N ILE A 32 32.41 50.67 -24.86
CA ILE A 32 31.34 49.79 -25.32
C ILE A 32 31.33 48.49 -24.51
N THR A 33 32.49 47.85 -24.29
CA THR A 33 32.56 46.62 -23.49
C THR A 33 32.18 46.86 -22.03
N LEU A 34 32.61 47.97 -21.42
CA LEU A 34 32.20 48.32 -20.06
C LEU A 34 30.68 48.54 -19.96
N GLY A 35 30.09 49.24 -20.93
CA GLY A 35 28.64 49.43 -21.01
C GLY A 35 27.88 48.12 -21.15
N VAL A 36 28.38 47.19 -21.97
CA VAL A 36 27.79 45.85 -22.14
C VAL A 36 27.88 45.04 -20.85
N ILE A 37 29.00 45.09 -20.12
CA ILE A 37 29.17 44.37 -18.85
C ILE A 37 28.19 44.91 -17.79
N VAL A 38 28.12 46.24 -17.64
CA VAL A 38 27.20 46.87 -16.68
C VAL A 38 25.75 46.55 -17.06
N GLY A 39 25.40 46.62 -18.35
CA GLY A 39 24.09 46.24 -18.85
C GLY A 39 23.75 44.77 -18.53
N ALA A 40 24.69 43.85 -18.77
CA ALA A 40 24.51 42.43 -18.48
C ALA A 40 24.27 42.17 -16.98
N ILE A 41 25.04 42.81 -16.10
CA ILE A 41 24.87 42.67 -14.64
C ILE A 41 23.48 43.14 -14.19
N ILE A 42 23.03 44.29 -14.69
CA ILE A 42 21.70 44.83 -14.36
C ILE A 42 20.61 43.88 -14.84
N VAL A 43 20.73 43.37 -16.07
CA VAL A 43 19.75 42.41 -16.63
C VAL A 43 19.72 41.14 -15.80
N THR A 44 20.88 40.55 -15.45
CA THR A 44 20.95 39.35 -14.60
C THR A 44 20.32 39.60 -13.22
N TRP A 45 20.56 40.76 -12.62
CA TRP A 45 19.97 41.12 -11.32
C TRP A 45 18.44 41.25 -11.39
N VAL A 46 17.91 41.90 -12.44
CA VAL A 46 16.47 42.03 -12.66
C VAL A 46 15.83 40.66 -12.87
N VAL A 47 16.43 39.80 -13.70
CA VAL A 47 15.93 38.44 -13.95
C VAL A 47 15.90 37.63 -12.65
N TYR A 48 16.98 37.67 -11.85
CA TYR A 48 17.03 36.97 -10.56
C TYR A 48 15.92 37.43 -9.61
N ARG A 49 15.65 38.74 -9.53
CA ARG A 49 14.56 39.29 -8.71
C ARG A 49 13.17 38.85 -9.17
N ILE A 50 12.94 38.80 -10.47
CA ILE A 50 11.65 38.35 -11.04
C ILE A 50 11.43 36.86 -10.75
N VAL A 51 12.45 36.03 -10.99
CA VAL A 51 12.38 34.58 -10.74
C VAL A 51 12.11 34.31 -9.26
N GLY A 52 12.84 34.94 -8.34
CA GLY A 52 12.62 34.74 -6.89
C GLY A 52 11.24 35.19 -6.42
N ALA A 53 10.68 36.27 -6.99
CA ALA A 53 9.32 36.70 -6.65
C ALA A 53 8.24 35.75 -7.19
N VAL A 54 8.45 35.18 -8.39
CA VAL A 54 7.54 34.19 -8.98
C VAL A 54 7.58 32.87 -8.19
N GLU A 55 8.77 32.42 -7.79
CA GLU A 55 8.94 31.21 -6.97
C GLU A 55 8.30 31.36 -5.59
N ALA A 56 8.50 32.49 -4.91
CA ALA A 56 7.85 32.78 -3.63
C ALA A 56 6.31 32.86 -3.76
N GLY A 57 5.81 33.44 -4.85
CA GLY A 57 4.38 33.47 -5.16
C GLY A 57 3.79 32.07 -5.38
N ARG A 58 4.47 31.23 -6.17
CA ARG A 58 4.06 29.84 -6.41
C ARG A 58 4.06 29.00 -5.14
N ALA A 59 5.09 29.14 -4.29
CA ALA A 59 5.13 28.43 -3.01
C ALA A 59 3.97 28.83 -2.09
N ALA A 60 3.65 30.14 -2.01
CA ALA A 60 2.53 30.63 -1.21
C ALA A 60 1.15 30.17 -1.76
N GLU A 61 1.00 30.10 -3.09
CA GLU A 61 -0.22 29.57 -3.73
C GLU A 61 -0.38 28.07 -3.48
N GLU A 62 0.69 27.29 -3.57
CA GLU A 62 0.64 25.86 -3.26
C GLU A 62 0.25 25.60 -1.80
N GLU A 63 0.79 26.37 -0.86
CA GLU A 63 0.41 26.27 0.56
C GLU A 63 -1.07 26.62 0.76
N ARG A 64 -1.54 27.71 0.14
CA ARG A 64 -2.97 28.08 0.18
C ARG A 64 -3.86 26.99 -0.39
N GLN A 65 -3.48 26.39 -1.51
CA GLN A 65 -4.23 25.28 -2.10
C GLN A 65 -4.23 24.04 -1.21
N ARG A 66 -3.11 23.71 -0.54
CA ARG A 66 -3.07 22.58 0.40
C ARG A 66 -3.98 22.83 1.60
N VAL A 67 -3.93 24.02 2.17
CA VAL A 67 -4.80 24.42 3.29
C VAL A 67 -6.26 24.40 2.86
N GLU A 68 -6.58 24.94 1.68
CA GLU A 68 -7.94 24.96 1.16
C GLU A 68 -8.46 23.55 0.87
N ARG A 69 -7.65 22.68 0.25
CA ARG A 69 -8.01 21.27 0.04
C ARG A 69 -8.21 20.54 1.37
N ALA A 70 -7.34 20.78 2.36
CA ALA A 70 -7.48 20.20 3.69
C ALA A 70 -8.75 20.71 4.40
N GLN A 71 -9.07 22.00 4.27
CA GLN A 71 -10.30 22.58 4.82
C GLN A 71 -11.54 22.04 4.13
N ARG A 72 -11.54 21.91 2.79
CA ARG A 72 -12.63 21.30 2.03
C ARG A 72 -12.83 19.84 2.41
N ALA A 73 -11.76 19.06 2.48
CA ALA A 73 -11.83 17.66 2.92
C ALA A 73 -12.32 17.53 4.38
N ALA A 74 -11.89 18.42 5.28
CA ALA A 74 -12.35 18.45 6.66
C ALA A 74 -13.83 18.86 6.76
N ALA A 75 -14.27 19.85 5.98
CA ALA A 75 -15.66 20.28 5.93
C ALA A 75 -16.56 19.19 5.36
N GLU A 76 -16.14 18.54 4.27
CA GLU A 76 -16.86 17.41 3.68
C GLU A 76 -16.94 16.24 4.65
N LYS A 77 -15.85 15.93 5.37
CA LYS A 77 -15.87 14.89 6.42
C LYS A 77 -16.85 15.25 7.54
N ARG A 78 -16.84 16.49 8.03
CA ARG A 78 -17.79 16.96 9.06
C ARG A 78 -19.23 16.86 8.58
N GLU A 79 -19.50 17.26 7.34
CA GLU A 79 -20.83 17.19 6.77
C GLU A 79 -21.32 15.74 6.64
N ARG A 80 -20.45 14.83 6.18
CA ARG A 80 -20.74 13.39 6.15
C ARG A 80 -21.02 12.84 7.54
N ASP A 81 -20.19 13.16 8.51
CA ASP A 81 -20.37 12.73 9.90
C ASP A 81 -21.67 13.27 10.51
N GLU A 82 -22.02 14.52 10.22
CA GLU A 82 -23.29 15.11 10.64
C GLU A 82 -24.49 14.44 9.98
N ARG A 83 -24.43 14.17 8.67
CA ARG A 83 -25.49 13.44 7.96
C ARG A 83 -25.71 12.06 8.57
N LEU A 84 -24.62 11.32 8.81
CA LEU A 84 -24.67 10.01 9.47
C LEU A 84 -25.27 10.09 10.88
N ARG A 85 -24.90 11.12 11.67
CA ARG A 85 -25.48 11.34 12.99
C ARG A 85 -26.97 11.65 12.92
N ARG A 86 -27.42 12.49 11.99
CA ARG A 86 -28.82 12.83 11.80
C ARG A 86 -29.64 11.62 11.36
N GLU A 87 -29.13 10.81 10.44
CA GLU A 87 -29.78 9.56 10.01
C GLU A 87 -29.89 8.56 11.15
N LYS A 88 -28.82 8.38 11.92
CA LYS A 88 -28.83 7.53 13.11
C LYS A 88 -29.84 8.02 14.14
N GLN A 89 -29.89 9.33 14.39
CA GLN A 89 -30.85 9.91 15.32
C GLN A 89 -32.29 9.69 14.84
N ARG A 90 -32.58 9.97 13.57
CA ARG A 90 -33.91 9.70 12.97
C ARG A 90 -34.33 8.23 13.12
N ARG A 91 -33.41 7.29 12.93
CA ARG A 91 -33.69 5.86 13.15
C ARG A 91 -33.99 5.56 14.62
N ILE A 92 -33.21 6.11 15.55
CA ILE A 92 -33.45 5.94 16.98
C ILE A 92 -34.82 6.52 17.37
N ASP A 93 -35.17 7.70 16.86
CA ASP A 93 -36.45 8.35 17.15
C ASP A 93 -37.64 7.54 16.60
N THR A 94 -37.45 6.88 15.45
CA THR A 94 -38.52 6.12 14.77
C THR A 94 -38.69 4.71 15.33
N LEU A 95 -37.57 4.02 15.61
CA LEU A 95 -37.55 2.60 15.94
C LEU A 95 -37.32 2.33 17.45
N GLY A 96 -36.81 3.32 18.17
CA GLY A 96 -36.22 3.12 19.50
C GLY A 96 -34.77 2.67 19.42
N LYS A 97 -33.99 2.97 20.46
CA LYS A 97 -32.53 2.77 20.49
C LYS A 97 -32.09 1.32 20.22
N GLN A 98 -32.77 0.34 20.83
CA GLN A 98 -32.41 -1.07 20.70
C GLN A 98 -32.72 -1.61 19.30
N ASN A 99 -33.93 -1.35 18.81
CA ASN A 99 -34.36 -1.80 17.49
C ASN A 99 -33.58 -1.11 16.36
N ALA A 100 -33.23 0.17 16.52
CA ALA A 100 -32.31 0.86 15.61
C ALA A 100 -30.94 0.16 15.53
N ALA A 101 -30.38 -0.28 16.66
CA ALA A 101 -29.11 -1.01 16.66
C ALA A 101 -29.21 -2.37 15.92
N ARG A 102 -30.35 -3.05 16.00
CA ARG A 102 -30.59 -4.30 15.25
C ARG A 102 -30.68 -4.07 13.74
N VAL A 103 -31.33 -2.99 13.30
CA VAL A 103 -31.35 -2.60 11.88
C VAL A 103 -29.94 -2.27 11.37
N GLU A 104 -29.12 -1.57 12.17
CA GLU A 104 -27.71 -1.32 11.80
C GLU A 104 -26.89 -2.62 11.71
N SER A 105 -27.15 -3.58 12.60
CA SER A 105 -26.53 -4.91 12.55
C SER A 105 -26.89 -5.62 11.25
N ALA A 106 -28.17 -5.66 10.90
CA ALA A 106 -28.65 -6.25 9.64
C ALA A 106 -28.03 -5.58 8.41
N LEU A 107 -27.98 -4.25 8.36
CA LEU A 107 -27.33 -3.52 7.26
C LEU A 107 -25.83 -3.82 7.15
N THR A 108 -25.17 -4.01 8.29
CA THR A 108 -23.75 -4.39 8.31
C THR A 108 -23.55 -5.81 7.80
N ALA A 109 -24.38 -6.75 8.23
CA ALA A 109 -24.38 -8.13 7.72
C ALA A 109 -24.69 -8.18 6.21
N ILE A 110 -25.69 -7.43 5.73
CA ILE A 110 -26.00 -7.32 4.29
C ILE A 110 -24.79 -6.82 3.52
N ARG A 111 -24.13 -5.74 3.98
CA ARG A 111 -22.90 -5.22 3.34
C ARG A 111 -21.80 -6.28 3.29
N GLN A 112 -21.62 -7.06 4.36
CA GLN A 112 -20.63 -8.15 4.37
C GLN A 112 -20.97 -9.20 3.31
N VAL A 113 -22.22 -9.66 3.23
CA VAL A 113 -22.68 -10.60 2.21
C VAL A 113 -22.44 -10.06 0.80
N THR A 114 -22.89 -8.84 0.51
CA THR A 114 -22.80 -8.29 -0.86
C THR A 114 -21.37 -7.94 -1.28
N SER A 115 -20.49 -7.63 -0.32
CA SER A 115 -19.06 -7.41 -0.58
C SER A 115 -18.23 -8.69 -0.64
N SER A 116 -18.81 -9.84 -0.25
CA SER A 116 -18.11 -11.12 -0.24
C SER A 116 -17.59 -11.50 -1.62
N GLU A 117 -16.55 -12.31 -1.63
CA GLU A 117 -16.07 -12.88 -2.88
C GLU A 117 -17.09 -13.85 -3.47
N ALA A 118 -17.74 -14.64 -2.62
CA ALA A 118 -18.81 -15.54 -2.98
C ALA A 118 -19.93 -14.83 -3.76
N ALA A 119 -20.35 -13.64 -3.32
CA ALA A 119 -21.32 -12.82 -4.06
C ALA A 119 -20.77 -12.36 -5.41
N ARG A 120 -19.54 -11.82 -5.43
CA ARG A 120 -18.92 -11.29 -6.67
C ARG A 120 -18.63 -12.36 -7.71
N ALA A 121 -18.32 -13.57 -7.28
CA ALA A 121 -18.12 -14.74 -8.13
C ALA A 121 -19.43 -15.46 -8.49
N GLY A 122 -20.58 -14.95 -8.02
CA GLY A 122 -21.91 -15.46 -8.37
C GLY A 122 -22.35 -16.72 -7.61
N TRP A 123 -21.56 -17.22 -6.64
CA TRP A 123 -21.89 -18.41 -5.85
C TRP A 123 -23.16 -18.27 -5.02
N LEU A 124 -23.50 -17.04 -4.63
CA LEU A 124 -24.67 -16.74 -3.81
C LEU A 124 -25.93 -16.41 -4.66
N GLY A 125 -25.80 -16.37 -5.99
CA GLY A 125 -26.88 -15.96 -6.90
C GLY A 125 -27.26 -14.48 -6.79
N ASP A 126 -28.46 -14.15 -7.27
CA ASP A 126 -29.05 -12.81 -7.16
C ASP A 126 -29.61 -12.60 -5.75
N ILE A 127 -28.91 -11.78 -4.96
CA ILE A 127 -29.26 -11.53 -3.56
C ILE A 127 -29.97 -10.18 -3.43
N ASP A 128 -31.23 -10.20 -2.97
CA ASP A 128 -31.97 -9.01 -2.60
C ASP A 128 -32.56 -9.14 -1.18
N PHE A 129 -32.05 -8.32 -0.25
CA PHE A 129 -32.54 -8.22 1.13
C PHE A 129 -33.53 -7.07 1.34
N GLY A 130 -33.96 -6.37 0.27
CA GLY A 130 -34.82 -5.20 0.36
C GLY A 130 -36.15 -5.47 1.04
N ALA A 131 -36.79 -6.59 0.69
CA ALA A 131 -38.04 -7.03 1.31
C ALA A 131 -37.88 -7.34 2.81
N ASP A 132 -36.81 -8.05 3.19
CA ASP A 132 -36.52 -8.35 4.59
C ASP A 132 -36.24 -7.08 5.40
N LEU A 133 -35.41 -6.17 4.88
CA LEU A 133 -35.08 -4.92 5.57
C LEU A 133 -36.32 -4.04 5.76
N LYS A 134 -37.20 -3.98 4.76
CA LYS A 134 -38.47 -3.26 4.84
C LYS A 134 -39.36 -3.88 5.93
N SER A 135 -39.55 -5.19 5.92
CA SER A 135 -40.35 -5.90 6.91
C SER A 135 -39.82 -5.72 8.34
N ILE A 136 -38.50 -5.84 8.54
CA ILE A 136 -37.83 -5.59 9.82
C ILE A 136 -38.09 -4.17 10.31
N SER A 137 -37.87 -3.17 9.46
CA SER A 137 -38.03 -1.76 9.81
C SER A 137 -39.48 -1.41 10.14
N GLU A 138 -40.44 -1.93 9.37
CA GLU A 138 -41.87 -1.72 9.60
C GLU A 138 -42.34 -2.36 10.92
N ASN A 139 -41.91 -3.58 11.22
CA ASN A 139 -42.28 -4.26 12.46
C ASN A 139 -41.71 -3.54 13.69
N PHE A 140 -40.45 -3.12 13.64
CA PHE A 140 -39.85 -2.33 14.72
C PHE A 140 -40.49 -0.94 14.88
N ALA A 141 -40.81 -0.25 13.78
CA ALA A 141 -41.50 1.03 13.84
C ALA A 141 -42.90 0.89 14.47
N LYS A 142 -43.67 -0.13 14.06
CA LYS A 142 -44.98 -0.44 14.66
C LYS A 142 -44.87 -0.80 16.13
N ALA A 143 -43.90 -1.63 16.51
CA ALA A 143 -43.65 -1.99 17.89
C ALA A 143 -43.32 -0.77 18.76
N HIS A 144 -42.41 0.11 18.30
CA HIS A 144 -42.03 1.33 19.00
C HIS A 144 -43.19 2.32 19.14
N ALA A 145 -43.97 2.53 18.08
CA ALA A 145 -45.15 3.38 18.13
C ALA A 145 -46.20 2.84 19.12
N LEU A 146 -46.47 1.52 19.08
CA LEU A 146 -47.39 0.86 20.00
C LEU A 146 -46.89 0.93 21.44
N GLN A 147 -45.59 0.78 21.66
CA GLN A 147 -44.97 0.94 22.98
C GLN A 147 -45.17 2.36 23.52
N GLY A 148 -44.99 3.39 22.69
CA GLY A 148 -45.22 4.79 23.09
C GLY A 148 -46.65 5.05 23.56
N VAL A 149 -47.67 4.52 22.87
CA VAL A 149 -49.07 4.64 23.29
C VAL A 149 -49.37 3.79 24.52
N THR A 150 -48.86 2.56 24.55
CA THR A 150 -48.99 1.63 25.69
C THR A 150 -48.43 2.25 26.97
N SER A 151 -47.27 2.89 26.91
CA SER A 151 -46.65 3.58 28.03
C SER A 151 -47.53 4.74 28.55
N LYS A 152 -48.11 5.55 27.65
CA LYS A 152 -49.02 6.64 28.02
C LYS A 152 -50.29 6.11 28.69
N LEU A 153 -50.92 5.10 28.11
CA LEU A 153 -52.13 4.48 28.68
C LEU A 153 -51.84 3.84 30.04
N SER A 154 -50.68 3.18 30.19
CA SER A 154 -50.29 2.57 31.46
C SER A 154 -49.96 3.56 32.58
N ALA A 155 -49.72 4.84 32.23
CA ALA A 155 -49.41 5.90 33.18
C ALA A 155 -50.66 6.64 33.69
N LEU A 156 -51.85 6.34 33.15
CA LEU A 156 -53.09 6.93 33.64
C LEU A 156 -53.46 6.37 35.02
N ASP A 157 -53.98 7.24 35.88
CA ASP A 157 -54.49 6.84 37.19
C ASP A 157 -55.80 6.04 37.07
N LYS A 158 -55.95 5.02 37.93
CA LYS A 158 -57.14 4.17 38.04
C LYS A 158 -57.55 3.46 36.72
N PRO A 159 -56.69 2.59 36.17
CA PRO A 159 -57.01 1.86 34.94
C PRO A 159 -58.23 0.95 35.13
N ASN A 160 -59.16 1.02 34.19
CA ASN A 160 -60.35 0.17 34.17
C ASN A 160 -60.02 -1.26 33.64
N ALA A 161 -61.01 -2.16 33.63
CA ALA A 161 -60.79 -3.53 33.19
C ALA A 161 -60.44 -3.63 31.69
N ASP A 162 -61.00 -2.75 30.87
CA ASP A 162 -60.74 -2.71 29.43
C ASP A 162 -59.33 -2.16 29.14
N ASP A 163 -58.89 -1.12 29.86
CA ASP A 163 -57.52 -0.59 29.76
C ASP A 163 -56.49 -1.69 30.04
N LYS A 164 -56.71 -2.49 31.10
CA LYS A 164 -55.82 -3.60 31.46
C LYS A 164 -55.79 -4.68 30.37
N ARG A 165 -56.95 -5.00 29.77
CA ARG A 165 -57.08 -5.97 28.68
C ARG A 165 -56.33 -5.48 27.44
N ILE A 166 -56.57 -4.25 27.01
CA ILE A 166 -55.91 -3.64 25.83
C ILE A 166 -54.40 -3.51 26.06
N LEU A 167 -53.95 -3.14 27.26
CA LEU A 167 -52.51 -3.08 27.58
C LEU A 167 -51.85 -4.46 27.50
N ALA A 168 -52.52 -5.52 27.94
CA ALA A 168 -52.00 -6.89 27.85
C ALA A 168 -51.90 -7.34 26.38
N GLU A 169 -52.93 -7.07 25.59
CA GLU A 169 -52.95 -7.35 24.14
C GLU A 169 -51.85 -6.59 23.41
N ALA A 170 -51.72 -5.28 23.66
CA ALA A 170 -50.69 -4.44 23.06
C ALA A 170 -49.27 -4.94 23.38
N LYS A 171 -49.00 -5.33 24.63
CA LYS A 171 -47.70 -5.91 25.04
C LYS A 171 -47.41 -7.21 24.31
N ALA A 172 -48.40 -8.08 24.14
CA ALA A 172 -48.24 -9.32 23.38
C ALA A 172 -47.95 -9.04 21.90
N THR A 173 -48.65 -8.08 21.30
CA THR A 173 -48.42 -7.65 19.91
C THR A 173 -47.03 -7.04 19.71
N ILE A 174 -46.59 -6.14 20.60
CA ILE A 174 -45.22 -5.56 20.59
C ILE A 174 -44.19 -6.69 20.57
N THR A 175 -44.31 -7.63 21.52
CA THR A 175 -43.38 -8.76 21.65
C THR A 175 -43.35 -9.62 20.38
N SER A 176 -44.52 -9.87 19.77
CA SER A 176 -44.61 -10.63 18.53
C SER A 176 -43.92 -9.93 17.36
N LEU A 177 -44.18 -8.63 17.17
CA LEU A 177 -43.56 -7.81 16.12
C LEU A 177 -42.04 -7.76 16.26
N GLU A 178 -41.55 -7.51 17.48
CA GLU A 178 -40.11 -7.47 17.76
C GLU A 178 -39.46 -8.83 17.53
N ARG A 179 -40.07 -9.91 18.01
CA ARG A 179 -39.56 -11.27 17.81
C ARG A 179 -39.42 -11.60 16.33
N THR A 180 -40.46 -11.37 15.53
CA THR A 180 -40.41 -11.64 14.08
C THR A 180 -39.31 -10.85 13.37
N ALA A 181 -39.13 -9.57 13.74
CA ALA A 181 -38.05 -8.76 13.17
C ALA A 181 -36.66 -9.24 13.63
N ILE A 182 -36.50 -9.59 14.90
CA ILE A 182 -35.24 -10.10 15.47
C ILE A 182 -34.83 -11.43 14.82
N GLU A 183 -35.78 -12.35 14.61
CA GLU A 183 -35.53 -13.62 13.92
C GLU A 183 -34.98 -13.38 12.50
N ARG A 184 -35.54 -12.40 11.77
CA ARG A 184 -35.06 -12.04 10.43
C ARG A 184 -33.68 -11.41 10.45
N VAL A 185 -33.41 -10.48 11.38
CA VAL A 185 -32.06 -9.93 11.58
C VAL A 185 -31.05 -11.05 11.84
N THR A 186 -31.42 -12.04 12.66
CA THR A 186 -30.54 -13.17 13.01
C THR A 186 -30.24 -14.05 11.80
N LEU A 187 -31.24 -14.28 10.93
CA LEU A 187 -31.02 -15.01 9.66
C LEU A 187 -30.06 -14.27 8.74
N ILE A 188 -30.21 -12.95 8.60
CA ILE A 188 -29.30 -12.12 7.80
C ILE A 188 -27.86 -12.18 8.34
N GLU A 189 -27.68 -12.10 9.66
CA GLU A 189 -26.37 -12.24 10.31
C GLU A 189 -25.73 -13.61 10.05
N ARG A 190 -26.55 -14.68 10.02
CA ARG A 190 -26.08 -16.01 9.61
C ARG A 190 -25.66 -16.05 8.15
N CYS A 191 -26.41 -15.44 7.23
CA CYS A 191 -26.01 -15.33 5.83
C CYS A 191 -24.62 -14.69 5.67
N ALA A 192 -24.33 -13.64 6.44
CA ALA A 192 -22.99 -13.02 6.45
C ALA A 192 -21.89 -13.97 6.94
N THR A 193 -22.20 -14.79 7.94
CA THR A 193 -21.28 -15.80 8.45
C THR A 193 -21.00 -16.88 7.40
N GLU A 194 -22.03 -17.39 6.74
CA GLU A 194 -21.91 -18.41 5.68
C GLU A 194 -21.16 -17.87 4.45
N ALA A 195 -21.46 -16.66 4.00
CA ALA A 195 -20.74 -16.02 2.90
C ALA A 195 -19.23 -15.93 3.21
N LYS A 196 -18.86 -15.58 4.46
CA LYS A 196 -17.47 -15.56 4.90
C LYS A 196 -16.82 -16.95 4.93
N LEU A 197 -17.57 -18.00 5.23
CA LEU A 197 -17.06 -19.37 5.18
C LEU A 197 -16.78 -19.82 3.75
N ILE A 198 -17.66 -19.46 2.81
CA ILE A 198 -17.45 -19.70 1.38
C ILE A 198 -16.21 -18.94 0.90
N ASP A 199 -16.07 -17.65 1.24
CA ASP A 199 -14.86 -16.87 0.90
C ASP A 199 -13.57 -17.56 1.38
N LYS A 200 -13.59 -18.12 2.59
CA LYS A 200 -12.44 -18.89 3.11
C LYS A 200 -12.19 -20.18 2.33
N SER A 201 -13.24 -20.89 1.93
CA SER A 201 -13.13 -22.10 1.10
C SER A 201 -12.51 -21.76 -0.26
N LEU A 202 -13.01 -20.71 -0.92
CA LEU A 202 -12.49 -20.25 -2.21
C LEU A 202 -11.03 -19.82 -2.12
N GLN A 203 -10.65 -19.15 -1.03
CA GLN A 203 -9.26 -18.79 -0.80
C GLN A 203 -8.37 -20.03 -0.61
N ALA A 204 -8.82 -21.01 0.17
CA ALA A 204 -8.10 -22.27 0.37
C ALA A 204 -7.93 -23.03 -0.95
N GLU A 205 -8.98 -23.13 -1.76
CA GLU A 205 -8.92 -23.79 -3.08
C GLU A 205 -7.89 -23.12 -4.01
N ARG A 206 -7.77 -21.79 -3.99
CA ARG A 206 -6.75 -21.08 -4.78
C ARG A 206 -5.34 -21.32 -4.25
N ASP A 207 -5.18 -21.33 -2.93
CA ASP A 207 -3.89 -21.58 -2.31
C ASP A 207 -3.42 -23.02 -2.61
N ASP A 208 -4.32 -24.00 -2.53
CA ASP A 208 -4.05 -25.38 -2.89
C ASP A 208 -3.70 -25.53 -4.38
N ALA A 209 -4.43 -24.85 -5.27
CA ALA A 209 -4.12 -24.84 -6.70
C ALA A 209 -2.72 -24.27 -6.99
N ARG A 210 -2.36 -23.16 -6.34
CA ARG A 210 -1.02 -22.54 -6.45
C ARG A 210 0.08 -23.45 -5.91
N VAL A 211 -0.14 -24.11 -4.79
CA VAL A 211 0.82 -25.07 -4.22
C VAL A 211 0.99 -26.28 -5.14
N ALA A 212 -0.10 -26.78 -5.72
CA ALA A 212 -0.04 -27.88 -6.69
C ALA A 212 0.75 -27.50 -7.95
N GLU A 213 0.56 -26.28 -8.46
CA GLU A 213 1.32 -25.74 -9.59
C GLU A 213 2.82 -25.60 -9.26
N GLN A 214 3.16 -24.97 -8.13
CA GLN A 214 4.55 -24.86 -7.67
C GLN A 214 5.19 -26.23 -7.44
N ARG A 215 4.43 -27.20 -6.91
CA ARG A 215 4.90 -28.58 -6.77
C ARG A 215 5.19 -29.18 -8.14
N ALA A 216 4.30 -29.04 -9.11
CA ALA A 216 4.51 -29.57 -10.45
C ALA A 216 5.75 -28.95 -11.12
N GLU A 217 5.96 -27.64 -10.98
CA GLU A 217 7.13 -26.93 -11.50
C GLU A 217 8.43 -27.42 -10.85
N LEU A 218 8.51 -27.42 -9.51
CA LEU A 218 9.69 -27.87 -8.79
C LEU A 218 9.98 -29.36 -9.01
N HIS A 219 8.95 -30.20 -9.11
CA HIS A 219 9.13 -31.60 -9.48
C HIS A 219 9.67 -31.74 -10.91
N GLY A 220 9.21 -30.91 -11.85
CA GLY A 220 9.71 -30.87 -13.21
C GLY A 220 11.19 -30.45 -13.26
N GLU A 221 11.55 -29.39 -12.56
CA GLU A 221 12.94 -28.90 -12.46
C GLU A 221 13.85 -29.94 -11.81
N LEU A 222 13.44 -30.52 -10.68
CA LEU A 222 14.20 -31.56 -9.99
C LEU A 222 14.37 -32.81 -10.87
N SER A 223 13.31 -33.22 -11.58
CA SER A 223 13.38 -34.34 -12.53
C SER A 223 14.35 -34.06 -13.67
N ALA A 224 14.33 -32.84 -14.22
CA ALA A 224 15.28 -32.41 -15.23
C ALA A 224 16.73 -32.36 -14.70
N MET A 225 16.95 -31.96 -13.45
CA MET A 225 18.30 -32.02 -12.85
C MET A 225 18.76 -33.46 -12.62
N LEU A 226 17.89 -34.34 -12.10
CA LEU A 226 18.26 -35.73 -11.82
C LEU A 226 18.52 -36.54 -13.09
N TYR A 227 17.63 -36.43 -14.07
CA TYR A 227 17.66 -37.26 -15.28
C TYR A 227 18.22 -36.55 -16.51
N GLY A 228 18.26 -35.22 -16.53
CA GLY A 228 18.95 -34.45 -17.58
C GLY A 228 20.47 -34.57 -17.51
N ILE A 229 21.03 -34.89 -16.34
CA ILE A 229 22.46 -35.26 -16.19
C ILE A 229 22.73 -36.65 -16.79
N GLU A 230 21.75 -37.56 -16.77
CA GLU A 230 21.83 -38.88 -17.41
C GLU A 230 21.65 -38.82 -18.94
N ALA A 231 20.92 -37.83 -19.46
CA ALA A 231 20.67 -37.65 -20.90
C ALA A 231 21.69 -36.73 -21.61
N ALA A 232 22.50 -35.96 -20.87
CA ALA A 232 23.76 -35.49 -21.43
C ALA A 232 24.54 -36.74 -21.85
N PRO A 233 25.07 -36.82 -23.10
CA PRO A 233 25.93 -37.95 -23.42
C PRO A 233 26.98 -37.99 -22.33
N THR A 234 27.04 -39.11 -21.62
CA THR A 234 28.24 -39.45 -20.90
C THR A 234 29.32 -39.38 -21.98
N ALA A 235 30.06 -38.26 -22.00
CA ALA A 235 31.48 -38.42 -22.04
C ALA A 235 31.72 -39.36 -20.86
N THR A 236 31.73 -40.67 -21.16
CA THR A 236 32.48 -41.65 -20.40
C THR A 236 33.69 -40.87 -19.91
N PRO A 237 33.92 -40.73 -18.60
CA PRO A 237 35.16 -40.13 -18.13
C PRO A 237 36.23 -40.91 -18.87
N SER A 238 36.86 -40.28 -19.85
CA SER A 238 37.94 -40.87 -20.63
C SER A 238 39.02 -41.09 -19.61
N GLU A 239 39.01 -42.25 -18.96
CA GLU A 239 39.81 -42.64 -17.81
C GLU A 239 39.88 -41.55 -16.73
N SER A 240 39.15 -41.72 -15.63
CA SER A 240 39.34 -40.91 -14.43
C SER A 240 40.84 -40.69 -14.20
N ALA A 241 41.29 -39.44 -14.13
CA ALA A 241 42.70 -39.14 -13.94
C ALA A 241 43.26 -39.86 -12.69
N ALA A 242 42.41 -40.11 -11.69
CA ALA A 242 42.75 -40.92 -10.54
C ALA A 242 43.00 -42.40 -10.90
N ASP A 243 42.19 -43.00 -11.78
CA ASP A 243 42.39 -44.39 -12.25
C ASP A 243 43.64 -44.50 -13.12
N ALA A 244 43.90 -43.53 -13.99
CA ALA A 244 45.12 -43.48 -14.80
C ALA A 244 46.38 -43.32 -13.93
N ILE A 245 46.31 -42.52 -12.86
CA ILE A 245 47.39 -42.37 -11.87
C ILE A 245 47.56 -43.67 -11.09
N MET A 246 46.49 -44.31 -10.62
CA MET A 246 46.57 -45.57 -9.89
C MET A 246 47.13 -46.71 -10.73
N ALA A 247 46.75 -46.80 -12.02
CA ALA A 247 47.31 -47.75 -12.97
C ALA A 247 48.82 -47.52 -13.17
N ARG A 248 49.26 -46.25 -13.32
CA ARG A 248 50.69 -45.91 -13.43
C ARG A 248 51.46 -46.22 -12.15
N VAL A 249 50.87 -45.99 -10.97
CA VAL A 249 51.47 -46.33 -9.67
C VAL A 249 51.62 -47.84 -9.52
N GLN A 250 50.63 -48.62 -9.95
CA GLN A 250 50.71 -50.08 -9.94
C GLN A 250 51.77 -50.59 -10.90
N ALA A 251 51.82 -50.07 -12.13
CA ALA A 251 52.87 -50.41 -13.10
C ALA A 251 54.27 -50.06 -12.58
N TYR A 252 54.44 -48.90 -11.94
CA TYR A 252 55.72 -48.51 -11.33
C TYR A 252 56.12 -49.46 -10.19
N ARG A 253 55.17 -49.85 -9.34
CA ARG A 253 55.42 -50.80 -8.24
C ARG A 253 55.81 -52.17 -8.79
N GLU A 254 55.14 -52.65 -9.83
CA GLU A 254 55.44 -53.93 -10.47
C GLU A 254 56.85 -53.94 -11.09
N ILE A 255 57.21 -52.89 -11.85
CA ILE A 255 58.57 -52.74 -12.42
C ILE A 255 59.63 -52.73 -11.30
N LYS A 256 59.38 -51.99 -10.21
CA LYS A 256 60.31 -51.95 -9.08
C LYS A 256 60.46 -53.31 -8.42
N ASN A 257 59.37 -54.08 -8.31
CA ASN A 257 59.39 -55.42 -7.73
C ASN A 257 60.15 -56.40 -8.62
N GLN A 258 59.97 -56.31 -9.95
CA GLN A 258 60.72 -57.13 -10.92
C GLN A 258 62.22 -56.79 -10.94
N ILE A 259 62.60 -55.52 -10.80
CA ILE A 259 64.01 -55.11 -10.67
C ILE A 259 64.61 -55.66 -9.38
N GLN A 260 63.87 -55.63 -8.28
CA GLN A 260 64.32 -56.18 -7.01
C GLN A 260 64.49 -57.70 -7.10
N LEU A 261 63.52 -58.41 -7.68
CA LEU A 261 63.59 -59.86 -7.92
C LEU A 261 64.73 -60.24 -8.88
N ALA A 262 65.01 -59.44 -9.90
CA ALA A 262 66.14 -59.66 -10.81
C ALA A 262 67.50 -59.37 -10.15
N ARG A 263 67.54 -58.42 -9.21
CA ARG A 263 68.73 -58.12 -8.39
C ARG A 263 69.01 -59.22 -7.38
N ASP A 264 67.97 -59.82 -6.82
CA ASP A 264 68.07 -60.91 -5.85
C ASP A 264 68.34 -62.27 -6.53
N ASN A 265 68.11 -62.40 -7.86
CA ASN A 265 68.31 -63.63 -8.64
C ASN A 265 69.34 -63.51 -9.80
N GLY A 266 70.17 -62.46 -9.83
CA GLY A 266 71.24 -62.28 -10.82
C GLY A 266 72.55 -62.99 -10.41
N PRO A 267 73.33 -63.58 -11.35
CA PRO A 267 74.29 -64.63 -11.06
C PRO A 267 75.67 -64.09 -10.64
N ASP A 268 76.05 -64.36 -9.39
CA ASP A 268 77.44 -64.55 -9.03
C ASP A 268 77.52 -65.83 -8.17
N GLY A 269 78.11 -66.88 -8.75
CA GLY A 269 78.29 -68.17 -8.06
C GLY A 269 77.92 -69.42 -8.83
N GLY A 270 78.14 -69.48 -10.15
CA GLY A 270 78.21 -70.75 -10.85
C GLY A 270 79.66 -71.17 -11.08
N VAL A 271 80.30 -71.93 -10.18
CA VAL A 271 81.37 -72.89 -10.55
C VAL A 271 81.40 -74.08 -9.56
N THR A 272 81.22 -75.26 -10.14
CA THR A 272 81.44 -76.63 -9.66
C THR A 272 82.83 -76.90 -9.09
N ARG A 273 82.96 -77.83 -8.12
CA ARG A 273 83.88 -78.98 -8.24
C ARG A 273 83.81 -79.99 -7.09
N ALA A 274 83.95 -81.26 -7.54
CA ALA A 274 84.40 -82.49 -6.86
C ALA A 274 83.43 -83.14 -5.86
#